data_AF-A0A917PXS0-F1
#
_entry.id   AF-A0A917PXS0-F1
#
_cell.length_a   1.000
_cell.length_b   1.000
_cell.length_c   1.000
_cell.angle_alpha   90.00
_cell.angle_beta   90.00
_cell.angle_gamma   90.00
#
_symmetry.space_group_name_H-M   'P 1'
#
loop_
_entity.id
_entity.type
_entity.pdbx_description
1 polymer ?
#
loop_
_entity_poly.entity_id
_entity_poly.type
_entity_poly.pdbx_seq_one_letter_code
_entity_poly.pdbx_strand_id
1 'polypeptide(L)'
;MLRRILLVSFALIVATALLISAFNPMDRTTWLLEVSPLIALFPALIYLHWRFPFSTFAYLLLTVMGVGLSIGAHYGFAHVPAGFWLQDALELDRNPYDRIGHVLQGIVPAILAREWLIRHERVRGRKLLPLLCVAVAMSVSAVYELAEWVAALALGQGAEEFLGMQGDEWDTQADMACALFGALIAMTVLVPLHDKSMIAARNGADRTDRKSRRAPPAVGHATTLPTTPERLVGSSFKSHDRDPQ
;
A
#
# COMPACT_ATOMS: atom_id res chain seq x y z
N MET A 1 -11.31 -10.22 13.47
CA MET A 1 -12.22 -9.06 13.56
C MET A 1 -11.43 -7.77 13.68
N LEU A 2 -10.64 -7.56 14.74
CA LEU A 2 -9.83 -6.34 14.94
C LEU A 2 -8.97 -5.92 13.74
N ARG A 3 -8.18 -6.82 13.13
CA ARG A 3 -7.38 -6.47 11.94
C ARG A 3 -8.22 -5.95 10.78
N ARG A 4 -9.38 -6.56 10.50
CA ARG A 4 -10.26 -6.09 9.42
C ARG A 4 -10.81 -4.71 9.72
N ILE A 5 -11.22 -4.46 10.96
CA ILE A 5 -11.67 -3.14 11.41
C ILE A 5 -10.57 -2.11 11.18
N LEU A 6 -9.33 -2.38 11.63
CA LEU A 6 -8.19 -1.47 11.44
C LEU A 6 -7.93 -1.16 9.96
N LEU A 7 -7.93 -2.16 9.08
CA LEU A 7 -7.69 -1.94 7.65
C LEU A 7 -8.80 -1.11 6.99
N VAL A 8 -10.05 -1.34 7.37
CA VAL A 8 -11.18 -0.51 6.92
C VAL A 8 -11.03 0.91 7.45
N SER A 9 -10.69 1.09 8.73
CA SER A 9 -10.44 2.41 9.30
C SER A 9 -9.32 3.15 8.58
N PHE A 10 -8.21 2.49 8.26
CA PHE A 10 -7.12 3.06 7.48
C PHE A 10 -7.55 3.52 6.09
N ALA A 11 -8.31 2.69 5.37
CA ALA A 11 -8.83 3.05 4.05
C ALA A 11 -9.80 4.23 4.14
N LEU A 12 -10.69 4.26 5.14
CA LEU A 12 -11.62 5.36 5.35
C LEU A 12 -10.89 6.65 5.71
N ILE A 13 -9.86 6.60 6.55
CA ILE A 13 -9.05 7.79 6.90
C ILE A 13 -8.43 8.42 5.65
N VAL A 14 -7.81 7.61 4.79
CA VAL A 14 -7.20 8.11 3.54
C VAL A 14 -8.28 8.66 2.60
N ALA A 15 -9.39 7.95 2.42
CA ALA A 15 -10.48 8.40 1.57
C ALA A 15 -11.09 9.73 2.06
N THR A 16 -11.29 9.87 3.37
CA THR A 16 -11.78 11.12 3.98
C THR A 16 -10.75 12.24 3.82
N ALA A 17 -9.47 11.99 4.05
CA ALA A 17 -8.43 12.99 3.86
C ALA A 17 -8.37 13.48 2.40
N LEU A 18 -8.47 12.57 1.43
CA LEU A 18 -8.53 12.91 0.01
C LEU A 18 -9.76 13.76 -0.33
N LEU A 19 -10.95 13.38 0.16
CA LEU A 19 -12.18 14.16 -0.05
C LEU A 19 -12.11 15.55 0.58
N ILE A 20 -11.54 15.68 1.78
CA ILE A 20 -11.32 16.97 2.43
C ILE A 20 -10.33 17.81 1.63
N SER A 21 -9.22 17.22 1.15
CA SER A 21 -8.22 17.95 0.37
C SER A 21 -8.78 18.58 -0.91
N ALA A 22 -9.76 17.91 -1.52
CA ALA A 22 -10.44 18.36 -2.73
C ALA A 22 -11.37 19.57 -2.50
N PHE A 23 -11.73 19.86 -1.25
CA PHE A 23 -12.59 20.99 -0.93
C PHE A 23 -11.76 22.28 -0.90
N ASN A 24 -11.87 23.07 -1.96
CA ASN A 24 -11.19 24.36 -2.12
C ASN A 24 -9.64 24.26 -1.97
N PRO A 25 -8.95 23.41 -2.76
CA PRO A 25 -7.49 23.39 -2.76
C PRO A 25 -6.93 24.70 -3.29
N MET A 26 -5.68 25.01 -2.94
CA MET A 26 -4.99 26.23 -3.37
C MET A 26 -5.02 26.41 -4.90
N ASP A 27 -4.62 25.36 -5.63
CA ASP A 27 -4.78 25.27 -7.07
C ASP A 27 -5.27 23.87 -7.46
N ARG A 28 -6.25 23.80 -8.36
CA ARG A 28 -6.90 22.53 -8.74
C ARG A 28 -6.02 21.67 -9.64
N THR A 29 -5.19 22.30 -10.46
CA THR A 29 -4.31 21.58 -11.40
C THR A 29 -3.19 20.91 -10.61
N THR A 30 -2.53 21.68 -9.75
CA THR A 30 -1.51 21.24 -8.80
C THR A 30 -2.07 20.16 -7.89
N TRP A 31 -3.24 20.39 -7.27
CA TRP A 31 -3.91 19.37 -6.46
C TRP A 31 -4.07 18.05 -7.21
N LEU A 32 -4.54 18.07 -8.46
CA LEU A 32 -4.75 16.86 -9.26
C LEU A 32 -3.44 16.11 -9.53
N LEU A 33 -2.37 16.83 -9.86
CA LEU A 33 -1.05 16.24 -10.09
C LEU A 33 -0.51 15.60 -8.81
N GLU A 34 -0.63 16.32 -7.69
CA GLU A 34 -0.17 15.90 -6.37
C GLU A 34 -0.91 14.69 -5.81
N VAL A 35 -2.24 14.58 -6.03
CA VAL A 35 -3.00 13.39 -5.62
C VAL A 35 -2.91 12.25 -6.63
N SER A 36 -2.36 12.48 -7.83
CA SER A 36 -2.29 11.46 -8.88
C SER A 36 -1.55 10.17 -8.46
N PRO A 37 -0.45 10.21 -7.68
CA PRO A 37 0.19 9.00 -7.19
C PRO A 37 -0.74 8.22 -6.26
N LEU A 38 -1.52 8.89 -5.42
CA LEU A 38 -2.49 8.24 -4.52
C LEU A 38 -3.67 7.63 -5.29
N ILE A 39 -4.17 8.32 -6.32
CA ILE A 39 -5.21 7.80 -7.21
C ILE A 39 -4.72 6.55 -7.95
N ALA A 40 -3.48 6.54 -8.43
CA ALA A 40 -2.87 5.37 -9.08
C ALA A 40 -2.59 4.23 -8.08
N LEU A 41 -2.14 4.56 -6.87
CA LEU A 41 -1.77 3.60 -5.85
C LEU A 41 -3.00 2.89 -5.24
N PHE A 42 -4.14 3.56 -5.12
CA PHE A 42 -5.36 2.99 -4.51
C PHE A 42 -5.86 1.69 -5.18
N PRO A 43 -6.10 1.63 -6.52
CA PRO A 43 -6.49 0.39 -7.19
C PRO A 43 -5.37 -0.65 -7.15
N ALA A 44 -4.11 -0.23 -7.23
CA ALA A 44 -2.96 -1.13 -7.10
C ALA A 44 -2.94 -1.80 -5.72
N LEU A 45 -3.21 -1.05 -4.64
CA LEU A 45 -3.29 -1.58 -3.28
C LEU A 45 -4.47 -2.52 -3.07
N ILE A 46 -5.63 -2.27 -3.69
CA ILE A 46 -6.76 -3.21 -3.65
C ILE A 46 -6.37 -4.53 -4.32
N TYR A 47 -5.83 -4.45 -5.53
CA TYR A 47 -5.35 -5.62 -6.28
C TYR A 47 -4.30 -6.39 -5.47
N LEU A 48 -3.32 -5.66 -4.92
CA LEU A 48 -2.23 -6.23 -4.16
C LEU A 48 -2.72 -6.78 -2.82
N HIS A 49 -3.74 -6.21 -2.19
CA HIS A 49 -4.36 -6.76 -0.98
C HIS A 49 -4.99 -8.13 -1.23
N TRP A 50 -5.63 -8.31 -2.39
CA TRP A 50 -6.24 -9.59 -2.77
C TRP A 50 -5.21 -10.68 -3.04
N ARG A 51 -4.03 -10.33 -3.58
CA ARG A 51 -2.96 -11.28 -3.89
C ARG A 51 -1.99 -11.49 -2.73
N PHE A 52 -1.68 -10.41 -2.02
CA PHE A 52 -0.65 -10.33 -0.99
C PHE A 52 -1.03 -9.29 0.07
N PRO A 53 -1.81 -9.68 1.10
CA PRO A 53 -2.20 -8.75 2.14
C PRO A 53 -0.98 -8.43 3.04
N PHE A 54 -0.44 -7.22 2.93
CA PHE A 54 0.65 -6.74 3.78
C PHE A 54 0.31 -6.72 5.28
N SER A 55 1.33 -6.53 6.11
CA SER A 55 1.19 -6.40 7.55
C SER A 55 0.49 -5.09 7.94
N THR A 56 -0.12 -5.05 9.12
CA THR A 56 -0.88 -3.87 9.58
C THR A 56 0.01 -2.63 9.66
N PHE A 57 1.28 -2.80 10.05
CA PHE A 57 2.28 -1.73 10.07
C PHE A 57 2.53 -1.12 8.68
N ALA A 58 2.63 -1.94 7.63
CA ALA A 58 2.77 -1.44 6.26
C ALA A 58 1.55 -0.62 5.83
N TYR A 59 0.33 -1.08 6.17
CA TYR A 59 -0.88 -0.30 5.90
C TYR A 59 -0.95 1.00 6.72
N LEU A 60 -0.47 1.01 7.97
CA LEU A 60 -0.37 2.23 8.76
C LEU A 60 0.57 3.25 8.09
N LEU A 61 1.74 2.81 7.62
CA LEU A 61 2.68 3.67 6.91
C LEU A 61 2.09 4.22 5.61
N LEU A 62 1.38 3.39 4.85
CA LEU A 62 0.62 3.82 3.66
C LEU A 62 -0.46 4.85 4.01
N THR A 63 -1.14 4.70 5.14
CA THR A 63 -2.12 5.67 5.62
C THR A 63 -1.48 7.00 5.99
N VAL A 64 -0.37 6.98 6.75
CA VAL A 64 0.37 8.21 7.10
C VAL A 64 0.83 8.93 5.84
N MET A 65 1.40 8.21 4.88
CA MET A 65 1.79 8.74 3.58
C MET A 65 0.60 9.36 2.82
N GLY A 66 -0.50 8.62 2.67
CA GLY A 66 -1.67 9.09 1.92
C GLY A 66 -2.33 10.32 2.55
N VAL A 67 -2.35 10.41 3.88
CA VAL A 67 -2.84 11.61 4.58
C VAL A 67 -1.88 12.78 4.37
N GLY A 68 -0.56 12.56 4.50
CA GLY A 68 0.45 13.59 4.27
C GLY A 68 0.39 14.18 2.86
N LEU A 69 0.26 13.32 1.85
CA LEU A 69 0.08 13.73 0.45
C LEU A 69 -1.23 14.50 0.25
N SER A 70 -2.33 14.07 0.89
CA SER A 70 -3.62 14.80 0.80
C SER A 70 -3.53 16.19 1.42
N ILE A 71 -2.79 16.34 2.53
CA ILE A 71 -2.53 17.65 3.14
C ILE A 71 -1.65 18.50 2.22
N GLY A 72 -0.57 17.93 1.68
CA GLY A 72 0.32 18.59 0.72
C GLY A 72 -0.45 19.11 -0.50
N ALA A 73 -1.25 18.25 -1.14
CA ALA A 73 -2.06 18.61 -2.29
C ALA A 73 -3.10 19.70 -2.00
N HIS A 74 -3.68 19.73 -0.79
CA HIS A 74 -4.68 20.74 -0.42
C HIS A 74 -4.07 22.15 -0.37
N TYR A 75 -2.93 22.29 0.31
CA TYR A 75 -2.26 23.58 0.48
C TYR A 75 -1.29 23.90 -0.66
N GLY A 76 -0.85 22.92 -1.45
CA GLY A 76 0.41 22.98 -2.18
C GLY A 76 1.58 22.72 -1.24
N PHE A 77 2.54 21.88 -1.66
CA PHE A 77 3.63 21.42 -0.79
C PHE A 77 4.49 22.56 -0.24
N ALA A 78 4.71 23.62 -1.01
CA ALA A 78 5.43 24.83 -0.59
C ALA A 78 4.70 25.65 0.49
N HIS A 79 3.41 25.42 0.72
CA HIS A 79 2.55 26.27 1.57
C HIS A 79 1.93 25.54 2.75
N VAL A 80 2.31 24.29 3.03
CA VAL A 80 1.77 23.57 4.18
C VAL A 80 2.23 24.22 5.49
N PRO A 81 1.31 24.58 6.41
CA PRO A 81 1.66 25.29 7.65
C PRO A 81 2.70 24.59 8.53
N ALA A 82 2.64 23.26 8.61
CA ALA A 82 3.61 22.47 9.37
C ALA A 82 5.03 22.61 8.84
N GLY A 83 5.17 22.86 7.54
CA GLY A 83 6.45 23.12 6.91
C GLY A 83 7.05 24.47 7.33
N PHE A 84 6.25 25.54 7.37
CA PHE A 84 6.72 26.84 7.89
C PHE A 84 7.16 26.75 9.35
N TRP A 85 6.45 26.00 10.21
CA TRP A 85 6.91 25.79 11.59
C TRP A 85 8.28 25.10 11.67
N LEU A 86 8.53 24.12 10.79
CA LEU A 86 9.82 23.44 10.74
C LEU A 86 10.91 24.33 10.13
N GLN A 87 10.55 25.13 9.13
CA GLN A 87 11.40 26.13 8.53
C GLN A 87 11.91 27.11 9.59
N ASP A 88 11.02 27.70 10.37
CA ASP A 88 11.37 28.65 11.44
C ASP A 88 12.18 27.97 12.55
N ALA A 89 11.78 26.75 12.96
CA ALA A 89 12.44 26.03 14.05
C ALA A 89 13.87 25.58 13.74
N LEU A 90 14.19 25.38 12.45
CA LEU A 90 15.50 24.93 11.98
C LEU A 90 16.25 26.00 11.17
N GLU A 91 15.71 27.22 11.08
CA GLU A 91 16.26 28.34 10.32
C GLU A 91 16.56 27.96 8.85
N LEU A 92 15.60 27.29 8.20
CA LEU A 92 15.74 26.84 6.81
C LEU A 92 15.34 27.93 5.82
N ASP A 93 15.94 27.90 4.64
CA ASP A 93 15.69 28.88 3.58
C ASP A 93 14.29 28.75 2.94
N ARG A 94 13.71 27.54 2.97
CA ARG A 94 12.42 27.22 2.33
C ARG A 94 11.56 26.28 3.17
N ASN A 95 10.28 26.19 2.83
CA ASN A 95 9.35 25.25 3.45
C ASN A 95 9.76 23.80 3.10
N PRO A 96 10.16 22.96 4.08
CA PRO A 96 10.68 21.62 3.84
C PRO A 96 9.61 20.53 3.87
N TYR A 97 8.31 20.88 3.77
CA TYR A 97 7.24 19.88 3.92
C TYR A 97 7.37 18.74 2.91
N ASP A 98 7.77 19.05 1.68
CA ASP A 98 8.03 18.06 0.64
C ASP A 98 9.13 17.07 1.01
N ARG A 99 10.23 17.56 1.58
CA ARG A 99 11.32 16.70 2.11
C ARG A 99 10.83 15.72 3.17
N ILE A 100 9.81 16.06 3.97
CA ILE A 100 9.18 15.12 4.91
C ILE A 100 8.44 14.01 4.15
N GLY A 101 7.72 14.38 3.08
CA GLY A 101 7.13 13.46 2.12
C GLY A 101 8.18 12.50 1.55
N HIS A 102 9.33 13.02 1.12
CA HIS A 102 10.42 12.21 0.59
C HIS A 102 11.04 11.26 1.63
N VAL A 103 11.16 11.65 2.90
CA VAL A 103 11.55 10.70 3.97
C VAL A 103 10.54 9.53 4.06
N LEU A 104 9.24 9.82 4.02
CA LEU A 104 8.22 8.76 3.98
C LEU A 104 8.30 7.95 2.68
N GLN A 105 8.67 8.58 1.55
CA GLN A 105 8.87 7.95 0.25
C GLN A 105 10.08 7.02 0.26
N GLY A 106 11.04 7.24 1.16
CA GLY A 106 12.07 6.25 1.47
C GLY A 106 11.54 5.09 2.32
N ILE A 107 10.85 5.42 3.41
CA ILE A 107 10.43 4.45 4.43
C ILE A 107 9.42 3.43 3.87
N VAL A 108 8.36 3.91 3.23
CA VAL A 108 7.22 3.10 2.82
C VAL A 108 7.64 2.01 1.81
N PRO A 109 8.22 2.32 0.64
CA PRO A 109 8.62 1.30 -0.32
C PRO A 109 9.71 0.38 0.22
N ALA A 110 10.63 0.86 1.07
CA ALA A 110 11.62 -0.02 1.69
C ALA A 110 10.97 -1.09 2.58
N ILE A 111 9.96 -0.72 3.38
CA ILE A 111 9.19 -1.67 4.21
C ILE A 111 8.34 -2.62 3.36
N LEU A 112 7.68 -2.12 2.31
CA LEU A 112 6.89 -2.95 1.39
C LEU A 112 7.78 -3.96 0.66
N ALA A 113 8.93 -3.53 0.13
CA ALA A 113 9.91 -4.37 -0.52
C ALA A 113 10.45 -5.44 0.44
N ARG A 114 10.80 -5.05 1.67
CA ARG A 114 11.26 -5.97 2.71
C ARG A 114 10.23 -7.07 2.98
N GLU A 115 8.98 -6.69 3.18
CA GLU A 115 7.91 -7.65 3.45
C GLU A 115 7.69 -8.61 2.28
N TRP A 116 7.68 -8.08 1.06
CA TRP A 116 7.50 -8.86 -0.15
C TRP A 116 8.63 -9.88 -0.35
N LEU A 117 9.90 -9.44 -0.20
CA LEU A 117 11.09 -10.27 -0.38
C LEU A 117 11.19 -11.38 0.67
N ILE A 118 10.92 -11.06 1.94
CA ILE A 118 10.94 -12.06 3.02
C ILE A 118 9.83 -13.09 2.84
N ARG A 119 8.60 -12.67 2.54
CA ARG A 119 7.44 -13.57 2.49
C ARG A 119 7.39 -14.44 1.23
N HIS A 120 8.07 -14.05 0.16
CA HIS A 120 8.27 -14.89 -1.03
C HIS A 120 9.59 -15.69 -1.01
N GLU A 121 10.34 -15.63 0.10
CA GLU A 121 11.62 -16.31 0.27
C GLU A 121 12.66 -15.99 -0.84
N ARG A 122 12.55 -14.81 -1.48
CA ARG A 122 13.37 -14.44 -2.64
C ARG A 122 14.80 -14.09 -2.27
N VAL A 123 15.02 -13.58 -1.05
CA VAL A 123 16.32 -13.12 -0.60
C VAL A 123 16.53 -13.57 0.84
N ARG A 124 17.65 -14.25 1.08
CA ARG A 124 18.10 -14.65 2.43
C ARG A 124 19.47 -14.03 2.66
N GLY A 125 19.61 -13.18 3.68
CA GLY A 125 20.90 -12.60 4.04
C GLY A 125 20.79 -11.26 4.77
N ARG A 126 21.56 -11.11 5.86
CA ARG A 126 21.52 -9.94 6.75
C ARG A 126 22.01 -8.64 6.10
N LYS A 127 22.75 -8.73 4.98
CA LYS A 127 23.30 -7.58 4.24
C LYS A 127 22.60 -7.33 2.91
N LEU A 128 22.28 -8.38 2.15
CA LEU A 128 21.69 -8.24 0.82
C LEU A 128 20.24 -7.75 0.88
N LEU A 129 19.45 -8.21 1.87
CA LEU A 129 18.06 -7.78 2.02
C LEU A 129 17.93 -6.25 2.21
N PRO A 130 18.58 -5.61 3.20
CA PRO A 130 18.45 -4.16 3.38
C PRO A 130 18.98 -3.38 2.17
N LEU A 131 20.06 -3.85 1.53
CA LEU A 131 20.57 -3.23 0.30
C LEU A 131 19.51 -3.20 -0.81
N LEU A 132 18.84 -4.32 -1.07
CA LEU A 132 17.80 -4.39 -2.09
C LEU A 132 16.56 -3.57 -1.72
N CYS A 133 16.21 -3.48 -0.43
CA CYS A 133 15.10 -2.64 0.01
C CYS A 133 15.39 -1.15 -0.20
N VAL A 134 16.61 -0.71 0.13
CA VAL A 134 17.06 0.66 -0.14
C VAL A 134 17.12 0.92 -1.64
N ALA A 135 17.64 -0.01 -2.44
CA ALA A 135 17.68 0.13 -3.90
C ALA A 135 16.28 0.29 -4.50
N VAL A 136 15.30 -0.51 -4.05
CA VAL A 136 13.91 -0.36 -4.50
C VAL A 136 13.33 0.99 -4.10
N ALA A 137 13.56 1.46 -2.88
CA ALA A 137 13.10 2.78 -2.45
C ALA A 137 13.71 3.91 -3.29
N MET A 138 15.02 3.83 -3.59
CA MET A 138 15.69 4.80 -4.45
C MET A 138 15.21 4.74 -5.91
N SER A 139 14.93 3.54 -6.44
CA SER A 139 14.31 3.41 -7.76
C SER A 139 12.93 4.05 -7.82
N VAL A 140 12.11 3.89 -6.78
CA VAL A 140 10.81 4.57 -6.68
C VAL A 140 11.01 6.08 -6.64
N SER A 141 11.97 6.58 -5.85
CA SER A 141 12.24 8.01 -5.77
C SER A 141 12.69 8.57 -7.12
N ALA A 142 13.68 7.95 -7.76
CA ALA A 142 14.16 8.41 -9.05
C ALA A 142 13.05 8.42 -10.12
N VAL A 143 12.16 7.44 -10.13
CA VAL A 143 11.02 7.42 -11.06
C VAL A 143 10.03 8.54 -10.76
N TYR A 144 9.80 8.86 -9.48
CA TYR A 144 8.92 9.96 -9.06
C TYR A 144 9.46 11.31 -9.54
N GLU A 145 10.72 11.62 -9.22
CA GLU A 145 11.42 12.84 -9.68
C GLU A 145 11.39 13.00 -11.20
N LEU A 146 11.63 11.91 -11.93
CA LEU A 146 11.58 11.93 -13.39
C LEU A 146 10.17 12.18 -13.90
N ALA A 147 9.13 11.66 -13.24
CA ALA A 147 7.75 11.91 -13.60
C ALA A 147 7.36 13.37 -13.36
N GLU A 148 7.82 13.96 -12.25
CA GLU A 148 7.60 15.39 -11.95
C GLU A 148 8.32 16.29 -12.94
N TRP A 149 9.57 15.99 -13.26
CA TRP A 149 10.31 16.70 -14.30
C TRP A 149 9.60 16.64 -15.66
N VAL A 150 9.07 15.48 -16.05
CA VAL A 150 8.31 15.34 -17.30
C VAL A 150 6.98 16.12 -17.23
N ALA A 151 6.28 16.09 -16.10
CA ALA A 151 5.04 16.85 -15.91
C ALA A 151 5.29 18.36 -16.00
N ALA A 152 6.37 18.83 -15.38
CA ALA A 152 6.84 20.20 -15.44
C ALA A 152 7.08 20.67 -16.89
N LEU A 153 7.81 19.88 -17.68
CA LEU A 153 8.04 20.17 -19.10
C LEU A 153 6.74 20.23 -19.92
N ALA A 154 5.74 19.43 -19.57
CA ALA A 154 4.45 19.38 -20.27
C ALA A 154 3.53 20.57 -19.94
N LEU A 155 3.60 21.11 -18.70
CA LEU A 155 2.71 22.16 -18.20
C LEU A 155 3.21 23.60 -18.44
N GLY A 156 4.52 23.79 -18.69
CA GLY A 156 5.09 25.12 -18.94
C GLY A 156 5.22 25.96 -17.65
N GLN A 157 4.90 27.26 -17.69
CA GLN A 157 5.16 28.22 -16.59
C GLN A 157 4.45 27.90 -15.24
N GLY A 158 3.49 26.96 -15.21
CA GLY A 158 2.89 26.47 -13.95
C GLY A 158 3.69 25.37 -13.24
N ALA A 159 4.83 24.97 -13.79
CA ALA A 159 5.63 23.85 -13.30
C ALA A 159 6.45 24.14 -12.04
N GLU A 160 6.89 25.37 -11.81
CA GLU A 160 7.75 25.70 -10.66
C GLU A 160 7.01 25.53 -9.33
N GLU A 161 5.71 25.83 -9.31
CA GLU A 161 4.88 25.70 -8.12
C GLU A 161 4.52 24.24 -7.83
N PHE A 162 4.31 23.42 -8.87
CA PHE A 162 4.14 21.97 -8.73
C PHE A 162 5.42 21.25 -8.33
N LEU A 163 6.57 21.64 -8.89
CA LEU A 163 7.86 21.05 -8.50
C LEU A 163 8.25 21.41 -7.07
N GLY A 164 7.63 22.43 -6.44
CA GLY A 164 7.96 22.80 -5.06
C GLY A 164 9.37 23.37 -4.88
N MET A 165 10.12 23.64 -5.96
CA MET A 165 11.53 24.05 -5.92
C MET A 165 11.77 25.26 -5.02
N GLN A 166 10.83 26.22 -4.98
CA GLN A 166 10.98 27.45 -4.18
C GLN A 166 12.30 28.20 -4.47
N GLY A 167 12.82 28.09 -5.71
CA GLY A 167 14.11 28.64 -6.12
C GLY A 167 15.34 27.80 -5.78
N ASP A 168 15.17 26.58 -5.27
CA ASP A 168 16.25 25.62 -4.99
C ASP A 168 16.57 24.80 -6.25
N GLU A 169 17.75 25.03 -6.86
CA GLU A 169 18.21 24.27 -8.03
C GLU A 169 18.60 22.81 -7.69
N TRP A 170 18.78 22.50 -6.40
CA TRP A 170 19.19 21.18 -5.90
C TRP A 170 18.04 20.37 -5.31
N ASP A 171 16.81 20.82 -5.55
CA ASP A 171 15.58 20.29 -4.98
C ASP A 171 15.49 18.76 -5.10
N THR A 172 15.41 18.28 -6.34
CA THR A 172 15.36 16.87 -6.71
C THR A 172 16.47 16.04 -6.04
N GLN A 173 17.70 16.56 -5.96
CA GLN A 173 18.81 15.85 -5.33
C GLN A 173 18.65 15.77 -3.81
N ALA A 174 18.18 16.85 -3.18
CA ALA A 174 17.89 16.90 -1.76
C ALA A 174 16.71 15.98 -1.39
N ASP A 175 15.71 15.89 -2.27
CA ASP A 175 14.52 15.05 -2.09
C ASP A 175 14.87 13.57 -2.23
N MET A 176 15.66 13.20 -3.23
CA MET A 176 16.25 11.85 -3.31
C MET A 176 17.14 11.53 -2.11
N ALA A 177 17.89 12.50 -1.57
CA ALA A 177 18.70 12.29 -0.36
C ALA A 177 17.82 12.06 0.88
N CYS A 178 16.69 12.77 1.00
CA CYS A 178 15.68 12.55 2.03
C CYS A 178 15.05 11.16 1.92
N ALA A 179 14.75 10.71 0.70
CA ALA A 179 14.29 9.34 0.44
C ALA A 179 15.33 8.29 0.82
N LEU A 180 16.61 8.50 0.49
CA LEU A 180 17.68 7.61 0.93
C LEU A 180 17.73 7.52 2.47
N PHE A 181 17.69 8.67 3.14
CA PHE A 181 17.70 8.74 4.60
C PHE A 181 16.51 7.98 5.22
N GLY A 182 15.31 8.17 4.69
CA GLY A 182 14.11 7.42 5.10
C GLY A 182 14.25 5.91 4.91
N ALA A 183 14.78 5.47 3.77
CA ALA A 183 15.01 4.05 3.50
C ALA A 183 16.04 3.43 4.48
N LEU A 184 17.08 4.18 4.84
CA LEU A 184 18.06 3.76 5.85
C LEU A 184 17.43 3.67 7.23
N ILE A 185 16.59 4.63 7.65
CA ILE A 185 15.81 4.55 8.90
C ILE A 185 14.93 3.30 8.90
N ALA A 186 14.24 3.01 7.80
CA ALA A 186 13.39 1.84 7.70
C ALA A 186 14.16 0.54 7.95
N MET A 187 15.36 0.41 7.38
CA MET A 187 16.18 -0.80 7.48
C MET A 187 16.99 -0.91 8.78
N THR A 188 17.19 0.18 9.50
CA THR A 188 17.98 0.20 10.75
C THR A 188 17.12 0.30 12.01
N VAL A 189 16.07 1.13 11.99
CA VAL A 189 15.25 1.46 13.17
C VAL A 189 13.91 0.71 13.15
N LEU A 190 13.24 0.64 12.00
CA LEU A 190 11.85 0.16 11.96
C LEU A 190 11.69 -1.36 11.81
N VAL A 191 12.78 -2.07 11.50
CA VAL A 191 12.80 -3.53 11.32
C VAL A 191 12.13 -4.31 12.47
N PRO A 192 12.41 -4.02 13.76
CA PRO A 192 11.78 -4.78 14.86
C PRO A 192 10.26 -4.59 14.95
N LEU A 193 9.75 -3.39 14.64
CA LEU A 193 8.31 -3.11 14.61
C LEU A 193 7.66 -3.83 13.44
N HIS A 194 8.32 -3.81 12.28
CA HIS A 194 7.85 -4.49 11.10
C HIS A 194 7.80 -6.02 11.28
N ASP A 195 8.82 -6.62 11.91
CA ASP A 195 8.86 -8.06 12.20
C ASP A 195 7.71 -8.48 13.11
N LYS A 196 7.45 -7.74 14.19
CA LYS A 196 6.31 -7.98 15.08
C LYS A 196 4.98 -7.95 14.32
N SER A 197 4.82 -6.97 13.43
CA SER A 197 3.62 -6.81 12.59
C SER A 197 3.44 -7.97 11.60
N MET A 198 4.52 -8.44 10.96
CA MET A 198 4.48 -9.57 10.03
C MET A 198 4.12 -10.89 10.73
N ILE A 199 4.67 -11.13 11.93
CA ILE A 199 4.34 -12.32 12.74
C ILE A 199 2.85 -12.30 13.12
N ALA A 200 2.34 -11.15 13.56
CA ALA A 200 0.92 -11.00 13.88
C ALA A 200 0.01 -11.25 12.65
N ALA A 201 0.43 -10.80 11.47
CA ALA A 201 -0.30 -11.04 10.22
C ALA A 201 -0.35 -12.52 9.84
N ARG A 202 0.77 -13.26 9.96
CA ARG A 202 0.84 -14.71 9.73
C ARG A 202 -0.05 -15.49 10.71
N ASN A 203 0.08 -15.22 12.00
CA ASN A 203 -0.71 -15.88 13.05
C ASN A 203 -2.22 -15.62 12.89
N GLY A 204 -2.60 -14.45 12.37
CA GLY A 204 -3.98 -14.13 12.02
C GLY A 204 -4.52 -14.99 10.87
N ALA A 205 -3.72 -15.19 9.82
CA ALA A 205 -4.06 -16.00 8.66
C ALA A 205 -4.26 -17.49 9.03
N ASP A 206 -3.32 -18.06 9.80
CA ASP A 206 -3.39 -19.46 10.24
C ASP A 206 -4.63 -19.74 11.11
N ARG A 207 -5.02 -18.78 11.97
CA ARG A 207 -6.24 -18.90 12.79
C ARG A 207 -7.51 -18.92 11.95
N THR A 208 -7.57 -18.15 10.86
CA THR A 208 -8.71 -18.17 9.92
C THR A 208 -8.80 -19.48 9.15
N ASP A 209 -7.68 -20.01 8.64
CA ASP A 209 -7.64 -21.30 7.94
C ASP A 209 -8.01 -22.47 8.88
N ARG A 210 -7.52 -22.45 10.13
CA ARG A 210 -7.92 -23.47 11.11
C ARG A 210 -9.42 -23.44 11.44
N LYS A 211 -10.05 -22.26 11.45
CA LYS A 211 -11.50 -22.13 11.70
C LYS A 211 -12.32 -22.59 10.50
N SER A 212 -11.90 -22.31 9.26
CA SER A 212 -12.60 -22.81 8.07
C SER A 212 -12.52 -24.34 7.97
N ARG A 213 -11.37 -24.95 8.30
CA ARG A 213 -11.22 -26.41 8.34
C ARG A 213 -11.98 -27.12 9.46
N ARG A 214 -12.32 -26.42 10.54
CA ARG A 214 -13.09 -26.95 11.69
C ARG A 214 -14.59 -26.68 11.60
N ALA A 215 -15.05 -25.87 10.65
CA ALA A 215 -16.48 -25.71 10.43
C ALA A 215 -17.04 -27.07 9.97
N PRO A 216 -18.13 -27.57 10.60
CA PRO A 216 -18.76 -28.79 10.12
C PRO A 216 -19.14 -28.58 8.65
N PRO A 217 -19.03 -29.62 7.78
CA PRO A 217 -19.52 -29.51 6.41
C PRO A 217 -20.96 -29.01 6.47
N ALA A 218 -21.27 -27.99 5.68
CA ALA A 218 -22.62 -27.46 5.59
C ALA A 218 -23.55 -28.66 5.37
N VAL A 219 -24.45 -28.90 6.32
CA VAL A 219 -25.42 -29.98 6.24
C VAL A 219 -26.22 -29.69 4.98
N GLY A 220 -25.89 -30.39 3.89
CA GLY A 220 -26.65 -30.33 2.66
C GLY A 220 -28.08 -30.66 3.04
N HIS A 221 -29.01 -29.76 2.71
CA HIS A 221 -30.42 -30.12 2.69
C HIS A 221 -30.54 -31.35 1.81
N ALA A 222 -30.75 -32.50 2.45
CA ALA A 222 -31.18 -33.71 1.80
C ALA A 222 -32.51 -33.36 1.13
N THR A 223 -32.47 -33.14 -0.18
CA THR A 223 -33.65 -33.08 -1.02
C THR A 223 -34.37 -34.42 -0.85
N THR A 224 -35.42 -34.42 -0.04
CA THR A 224 -36.36 -35.53 0.08
C THR A 224 -36.98 -35.75 -1.29
N LEU A 225 -36.59 -36.84 -1.96
CA LEU A 225 -37.31 -37.35 -3.13
C LEU A 225 -38.72 -37.78 -2.68
N PRO A 226 -39.78 -37.41 -3.41
CA PRO A 226 -41.11 -37.91 -3.11
C PRO A 226 -41.23 -39.35 -3.56
N THR A 227 -41.63 -40.22 -2.64
CA THR A 227 -42.09 -41.58 -2.90
C THR A 227 -43.45 -41.54 -3.59
N THR A 228 -43.59 -42.24 -4.72
CA THR A 228 -44.89 -42.55 -5.34
C THR A 228 -45.00 -44.08 -5.50
N PRO A 229 -46.19 -44.70 -5.31
CA PRO A 229 -46.32 -46.14 -5.22
C PRO A 229 -46.63 -46.82 -6.57
N GLU A 230 -46.20 -48.08 -6.66
CA GLU A 230 -46.67 -49.22 -7.46
C GLU A 230 -47.37 -49.01 -8.82
N ARG A 231 -46.81 -49.62 -9.88
CA ARG A 231 -47.42 -50.80 -10.55
C ARG A 231 -46.48 -51.48 -11.56
N LEU A 232 -46.31 -52.79 -11.35
CA LEU A 232 -46.23 -53.92 -12.30
C LEU A 232 -45.72 -53.68 -13.73
N VAL A 233 -44.70 -54.45 -14.16
CA VAL A 233 -44.80 -55.58 -15.12
C VAL A 233 -43.40 -56.04 -15.53
N GLY A 234 -43.10 -57.33 -15.26
CA GLY A 234 -42.68 -58.30 -16.28
C GLY A 234 -41.25 -58.29 -16.86
N SER A 235 -40.56 -59.41 -16.62
CA SER A 235 -39.55 -60.06 -17.49
C SER A 235 -38.20 -59.32 -17.62
N SER A 236 -37.05 -59.94 -17.82
CA SER A 236 -36.50 -61.29 -17.83
C SER A 236 -35.01 -61.08 -18.16
N PHE A 237 -34.16 -62.05 -17.83
CA PHE A 237 -32.87 -62.31 -18.48
C PHE A 237 -31.57 -61.60 -18.01
N LYS A 238 -30.73 -62.45 -17.40
CA LYS A 238 -29.34 -62.81 -17.76
C LYS A 238 -28.18 -61.83 -17.55
N SER A 239 -27.35 -62.22 -16.56
CA SER A 239 -25.91 -62.56 -16.65
C SER A 239 -25.00 -61.76 -17.60
N HIS A 240 -23.99 -61.08 -17.05
CA HIS A 240 -22.59 -61.42 -17.31
C HIS A 240 -21.62 -60.63 -16.41
N ASP A 241 -20.64 -61.36 -15.89
CA ASP A 241 -19.38 -60.88 -15.33
C ASP A 241 -18.64 -59.93 -16.27
N ARG A 242 -17.93 -58.93 -15.71
CA ARG A 242 -16.46 -58.86 -15.80
C ARG A 242 -15.85 -57.73 -14.98
N ASP A 243 -14.69 -58.08 -14.44
CA ASP A 243 -13.73 -57.34 -13.61
C ASP A 243 -13.15 -56.04 -14.22
N PRO A 244 -12.47 -55.22 -13.38
CA PRO A 244 -11.93 -53.90 -13.73
C PRO A 244 -10.50 -53.95 -14.32
N GLN A 245 -10.18 -52.90 -15.09
CA GLN A 245 -8.86 -52.28 -15.13
C GLN A 245 -9.03 -50.78 -14.91
#